data_AF-A0A3M0YF39-F1
#
_entry.id   AF-A0A3M0YF39-F1
#
_cell.length_a   1.000
_cell.length_b   1.000
_cell.length_c   1.000
_cell.angle_alpha   90.00
_cell.angle_beta   90.00
_cell.angle_gamma   90.00
#
_symmetry.space_group_name_H-M   'P 1'
#
loop_
_entity.id
_entity.type
_entity.pdbx_description
1 polymer ?
#
loop_
_entity_poly.entity_id
_entity_poly.type
_entity_poly.pdbx_seq_one_letter_code
_entity_poly.pdbx_strand_id
1 'polypeptide(L)'
;MAKTIGLTDLGTLKNQLNKYRRGKKLTLPEFNQAARLAWLGKALLQPLDPDDPECRAFILYLEEPEGLAGSILHIDPQLLGRMHILDHEQGLALLEIIREGVEARAALYQELDQKDFYFKHFFRDGQTRC
;
A
#
# COMPACT_ATOMS: atom_id res chain seq x y z
N MET A 1 1.79 34.97 -28.03
CA MET A 1 2.67 35.57 -27.01
C MET A 1 2.35 34.90 -25.68
N ALA A 2 3.30 34.14 -25.12
CA ALA A 2 3.09 33.47 -23.83
C ALA A 2 2.98 34.53 -22.73
N LYS A 3 1.88 34.52 -21.97
CA LYS A 3 1.72 35.40 -20.81
C LYS A 3 2.79 35.01 -19.79
N THR A 4 3.78 35.88 -19.59
CA THR A 4 4.76 35.75 -18.52
C THR A 4 4.02 35.88 -17.19
N ILE A 5 3.77 34.75 -16.52
CA ILE A 5 3.28 34.76 -15.15
C ILE A 5 4.46 35.27 -14.31
N GLY A 6 4.35 36.49 -13.79
CA GLY A 6 5.33 37.03 -12.85
C GLY A 6 5.30 36.21 -11.57
N LEU A 7 6.23 35.27 -11.43
CA LEU A 7 6.41 34.50 -10.21
C LEU A 7 7.10 35.40 -9.19
N THR A 8 6.31 36.07 -8.36
CA THR A 8 6.77 37.05 -7.36
C THR A 8 7.65 36.43 -6.27
N ASP A 9 7.68 35.10 -6.13
CA ASP A 9 8.48 34.41 -5.11
C ASP A 9 9.00 33.04 -5.58
N LEU A 10 10.03 33.09 -6.43
CA LEU A 10 10.75 31.90 -6.91
C LEU A 10 11.41 31.10 -5.76
N GLY A 11 11.76 31.75 -4.65
CA GLY A 11 12.41 31.10 -3.51
C GLY A 11 11.46 30.17 -2.77
N THR A 12 10.27 30.66 -2.43
CA THR A 12 9.23 29.86 -1.77
C THR A 12 8.77 28.70 -2.63
N LEU A 13 8.63 28.91 -3.94
CA LEU A 13 8.31 27.84 -4.89
C LEU A 13 9.36 26.73 -4.90
N LYS A 14 10.65 27.07 -4.98
CA LYS A 14 11.74 26.08 -4.91
C LYS A 14 11.72 25.31 -3.59
N ASN A 15 11.44 25.99 -2.48
CA ASN A 15 11.34 25.35 -1.17
C ASN A 15 10.16 24.38 -1.08
N GLN A 16 8.99 24.76 -1.61
CA GLN A 16 7.83 23.88 -1.68
C GLN A 16 8.11 22.66 -2.56
N LEU A 17 8.72 22.86 -3.74
CA LEU A 17 9.07 21.78 -4.65
C LEU A 17 10.04 20.78 -4.00
N ASN A 18 11.05 21.29 -3.27
CA ASN A 18 11.99 20.45 -2.53
C ASN A 18 11.32 19.67 -1.38
N LYS A 19 10.29 20.24 -0.74
CA LYS A 19 9.49 19.49 0.26
C LYS A 19 8.76 18.32 -0.39
N TYR A 20 8.15 18.54 -1.56
CA TYR A 20 7.47 17.47 -2.30
C TYR A 20 8.43 16.38 -2.78
N ARG A 21 9.60 16.75 -3.31
CA ARG A 21 10.64 15.78 -3.73
C ARG A 21 11.13 14.85 -2.63
N ARG A 22 11.08 15.31 -1.37
CA ARG A 22 11.47 14.54 -0.18
C ARG A 22 10.32 13.76 0.43
N GLY A 23 9.08 14.20 0.20
CA GLY A 23 7.89 13.63 0.82
C GLY A 23 7.79 13.88 2.32
N LYS A 24 6.81 13.23 2.95
CA LYS A 24 6.50 13.36 4.37
C LYS A 24 6.45 11.99 5.02
N LYS A 25 7.08 11.86 6.19
CA LYS A 25 6.90 10.70 7.06
C LYS A 25 5.49 10.68 7.63
N LEU A 26 4.82 9.54 7.50
CA LEU A 26 3.65 9.20 8.31
C LEU A 26 4.08 9.07 9.77
N THR A 27 3.19 9.47 10.67
CA THR A 27 3.35 9.16 12.09
C THR A 27 3.31 7.64 12.31
N LEU A 28 3.82 7.17 13.45
CA LEU A 28 3.86 5.74 13.76
C LEU A 28 2.46 5.06 13.66
N PRO A 29 1.36 5.64 14.19
CA PRO A 29 0.03 5.05 14.03
C PRO A 29 -0.45 5.03 12.57
N GLU A 30 -0.19 6.10 11.81
CA GLU A 30 -0.58 6.18 10.40
C GLU A 30 0.19 5.17 9.56
N PHE A 31 1.51 5.05 9.76
CA PHE A 31 2.35 4.09 9.07
C PHE A 31 1.90 2.66 9.33
N ASN A 32 1.59 2.29 10.57
CA ASN A 32 1.10 0.95 10.89
C ASN A 32 -0.26 0.63 10.23
N GLN A 33 -1.13 1.62 10.08
CA GLN A 33 -2.40 1.45 9.37
C GLN A 33 -2.17 1.28 7.87
N ALA A 34 -1.33 2.14 7.28
CA ALA A 34 -0.91 2.02 5.88
C ALA A 34 -0.25 0.67 5.61
N ALA A 35 0.62 0.20 6.50
CA ALA A 35 1.31 -1.08 6.41
C ALA A 35 0.33 -2.27 6.40
N ARG A 36 -0.72 -2.26 7.22
CA ARG A 36 -1.74 -3.32 7.20
C ARG A 36 -2.49 -3.38 5.87
N LEU A 37 -2.85 -2.21 5.33
CA LEU A 37 -3.51 -2.12 4.02
C LEU A 37 -2.56 -2.52 2.89
N ALA A 38 -1.31 -2.06 2.95
CA ALA A 38 -0.27 -2.41 2.00
C ALA A 38 -0.02 -3.91 1.99
N TRP A 39 0.11 -4.52 3.17
CA TRP A 39 0.19 -5.96 3.31
C TRP A 39 -0.98 -6.59 2.59
N LEU A 40 -2.24 -6.21 2.89
CA LEU A 40 -3.47 -6.72 2.25
C LEU A 40 -3.61 -6.47 0.73
N GLY A 41 -2.70 -5.74 0.09
CA GLY A 41 -2.82 -5.37 -1.33
C GLY A 41 -3.82 -4.25 -1.58
N LYS A 42 -4.11 -3.45 -0.54
CA LYS A 42 -4.99 -2.28 -0.54
C LYS A 42 -4.20 -0.97 -0.50
N ALA A 43 -2.97 -1.00 -0.99
CA ALA A 43 -2.14 0.18 -1.19
C ALA A 43 -1.57 0.20 -2.60
N LEU A 44 -1.66 1.35 -3.26
CA LEU A 44 -0.93 1.65 -4.48
C LEU A 44 0.24 2.54 -4.13
N LEU A 45 1.44 2.14 -4.54
CA LEU A 45 2.68 2.84 -4.25
C LEU A 45 3.49 2.98 -5.54
N GLN A 46 3.87 4.21 -5.89
CA GLN A 46 4.70 4.50 -7.06
C GLN A 46 5.70 5.61 -6.76
N PRO A 47 6.86 5.68 -7.44
CA PRO A 47 7.72 6.85 -7.40
C PRO A 47 6.92 8.12 -7.77
N LEU A 48 7.15 9.23 -7.05
CA LEU A 48 6.46 10.49 -7.33
C LEU A 48 6.84 11.05 -8.70
N ASP A 49 8.12 11.02 -9.03
CA ASP A 49 8.67 11.46 -10.30
C ASP A 49 9.78 10.47 -10.71
N PRO A 50 9.47 9.47 -11.58
CA PRO A 50 10.44 8.46 -11.97
C PRO A 50 11.54 9.00 -12.90
N ASP A 51 11.33 10.15 -13.53
CA ASP A 51 12.29 10.76 -14.46
C ASP A 51 13.30 11.68 -13.74
N ASP A 52 12.99 12.11 -12.51
CA ASP A 52 13.87 12.92 -11.67
C ASP A 52 14.67 12.05 -10.69
N PRO A 53 15.98 11.78 -10.92
CA PRO A 53 16.79 10.93 -10.05
C PRO A 53 16.99 11.50 -8.64
N GLU A 54 16.75 12.80 -8.44
CA GLU A 54 16.80 13.46 -7.14
C GLU A 54 15.45 13.36 -6.39
N CYS A 55 14.36 13.01 -7.08
CA CYS A 55 13.07 12.76 -6.46
C CYS A 55 13.05 11.34 -5.89
N ARG A 56 13.03 11.24 -4.57
CA ARG A 56 13.02 9.94 -3.86
C ARG A 56 11.70 9.65 -3.16
N ALA A 57 10.76 10.58 -3.23
CA ALA A 57 9.43 10.44 -2.65
C ALA A 57 8.57 9.45 -3.44
N PHE A 58 7.57 8.91 -2.77
CA PHE A 58 6.56 8.04 -3.36
C PHE A 58 5.18 8.68 -3.27
N ILE A 59 4.31 8.37 -4.22
CA ILE A 59 2.87 8.55 -4.08
C ILE A 59 2.32 7.26 -3.48
N LEU A 60 1.63 7.39 -2.35
CA LEU A 60 0.88 6.33 -1.69
C LEU A 60 -0.62 6.65 -1.80
N TYR A 61 -1.41 5.69 -2.24
CA TYR A 61 -2.87 5.70 -2.17
C TYR A 61 -3.35 4.49 -1.38
N LEU A 62 -4.29 4.69 -0.46
CA LEU A 62 -4.83 3.64 0.41
C LEU A 62 -6.32 3.43 0.11
N GLU A 63 -6.67 2.19 -0.22
CA GLU A 63 -8.03 1.75 -0.44
C GLU A 63 -8.71 1.36 0.87
N GLU A 64 -10.03 1.56 0.92
CA GLU A 64 -10.84 1.08 2.03
C GLU A 64 -10.86 -0.47 2.04
N PRO A 65 -10.59 -1.11 3.19
CA PRO A 65 -10.67 -2.56 3.29
C PRO A 65 -12.15 -3.01 3.30
N GLU A 66 -12.46 -4.03 2.52
CA GLU A 66 -13.82 -4.58 2.40
C GLU A 66 -13.95 -5.95 3.09
N GLY A 67 -15.19 -6.41 3.24
CA GLY A 67 -15.51 -7.74 3.79
C GLY A 67 -14.98 -7.95 5.21
N LEU A 68 -14.41 -9.13 5.47
CA LEU A 68 -13.89 -9.49 6.80
C LEU A 68 -12.78 -8.53 7.26
N ALA A 69 -11.91 -8.09 6.35
CA ALA A 69 -10.84 -7.16 6.69
C ALA A 69 -11.41 -5.81 7.16
N GLY A 70 -12.42 -5.27 6.45
CA GLY A 70 -13.10 -4.03 6.83
C GLY A 70 -13.85 -4.12 8.16
N SER A 71 -14.34 -5.30 8.54
CA SER A 71 -14.99 -5.49 9.86
C SER A 71 -14.03 -5.60 11.04
N ILE A 72 -12.74 -5.89 10.81
CA ILE A 72 -11.75 -6.13 11.86
C ILE A 72 -10.77 -4.95 12.00
N LEU A 73 -10.34 -4.39 10.88
CA LEU A 73 -9.32 -3.35 10.86
C LEU A 73 -9.95 -1.97 11.12
N HIS A 74 -9.42 -1.28 12.12
CA HIS A 74 -9.79 0.10 12.42
C HIS A 74 -8.79 1.02 11.74
N ILE A 75 -9.21 1.63 10.63
CA ILE A 75 -8.40 2.58 9.86
C ILE A 75 -8.99 3.97 10.01
N ASP A 76 -8.12 4.95 10.25
CA ASP A 76 -8.46 6.36 10.25
C ASP A 76 -9.00 6.74 8.84
N PRO A 77 -10.26 7.19 8.73
CA PRO A 77 -10.85 7.59 7.46
C PRO A 77 -10.05 8.69 6.76
N GLN A 78 -9.29 9.48 7.51
CA GLN A 78 -8.40 10.47 6.92
C GLN A 78 -7.32 9.80 6.07
N LEU A 79 -6.82 8.62 6.42
CA LEU A 79 -5.78 7.97 5.61
C LEU A 79 -6.29 7.43 4.27
N LEU A 80 -7.59 7.18 4.14
CA LEU A 80 -8.20 6.50 3.00
C LEU A 80 -8.59 7.46 1.87
N GLY A 81 -8.64 6.93 0.65
CA GLY A 81 -9.24 7.63 -0.49
C GLY A 81 -8.51 8.89 -0.96
N ARG A 82 -7.26 9.11 -0.51
CA ARG A 82 -6.43 10.25 -0.89
C ARG A 82 -4.99 9.86 -1.17
N MET A 83 -4.32 10.69 -1.98
CA MET A 83 -2.89 10.55 -2.26
C MET A 83 -2.05 11.17 -1.16
N HIS A 84 -1.06 10.43 -0.68
CA HIS A 84 -0.05 10.87 0.27
C HIS A 84 1.30 10.89 -0.44
N ILE A 85 2.09 11.94 -0.23
CA ILE A 85 3.46 11.99 -0.71
C ILE A 85 4.35 11.52 0.43
N LEU A 86 4.77 10.26 0.33
CA LEU A 86 5.54 9.55 1.32
C LEU A 86 7.03 9.78 1.09
N ASP A 87 7.80 9.85 2.17
CA ASP A 87 9.25 9.90 2.04
C ASP A 87 9.84 8.56 1.58
N HIS A 88 11.09 8.63 1.14
CA HIS A 88 11.80 7.50 0.55
C HIS A 88 11.88 6.27 1.46
N GLU A 89 12.23 6.47 2.74
CA GLU A 89 12.50 5.37 3.67
C GLU A 89 11.22 4.58 3.98
N GLN A 90 10.13 5.29 4.28
CA GLN A 90 8.84 4.64 4.50
C GLN A 90 8.27 4.04 3.22
N GLY A 91 8.52 4.66 2.06
CA GLY A 91 8.14 4.08 0.76
C GLY A 91 8.81 2.73 0.51
N LEU A 92 10.12 2.64 0.70
CA LEU A 92 10.83 1.36 0.58
C LEU A 92 10.32 0.31 1.58
N ALA A 93 10.07 0.72 2.83
CA ALA A 93 9.52 -0.20 3.83
C ALA A 93 8.13 -0.74 3.42
N LEU A 94 7.26 0.11 2.85
CA LEU A 94 5.96 -0.33 2.35
C LEU A 94 6.09 -1.27 1.13
N LEU A 95 7.07 -1.09 0.24
CA LEU A 95 7.31 -2.02 -0.86
C LEU A 95 7.60 -3.44 -0.35
N GLU A 96 8.44 -3.57 0.67
CA GLU A 96 8.75 -4.86 1.27
C GLU A 96 7.51 -5.50 1.92
N ILE A 97 6.69 -4.70 2.61
CA ILE A 97 5.46 -5.17 3.24
C ILE A 97 4.42 -5.62 2.19
N ILE A 98 4.33 -4.92 1.06
CA ILE A 98 3.49 -5.34 -0.07
C ILE A 98 3.96 -6.69 -0.58
N ARG A 99 5.26 -6.85 -0.81
CA ARG A 99 5.86 -8.11 -1.28
C ARG A 99 5.56 -9.26 -0.33
N GLU A 100 5.81 -9.08 0.96
CA GLU A 100 5.50 -10.05 2.01
C GLU A 100 4.03 -10.46 1.99
N GLY A 101 3.11 -9.49 1.92
CA GLY A 101 1.68 -9.75 1.92
C GLY A 101 1.21 -10.51 0.67
N VAL A 102 1.73 -10.16 -0.50
CA VAL A 102 1.43 -10.87 -1.76
C VAL A 102 1.89 -12.32 -1.67
N GLU A 103 3.13 -12.56 -1.25
CA GLU A 103 3.69 -13.90 -1.11
C GLU A 103 2.89 -14.75 -0.12
N ALA A 104 2.58 -14.21 1.07
CA ALA A 104 1.83 -14.92 2.11
C ALA A 104 0.40 -15.28 1.68
N ARG A 105 -0.32 -14.34 1.02
CA ARG A 105 -1.68 -14.62 0.53
C ARG A 105 -1.70 -15.58 -0.64
N ALA A 106 -0.72 -15.50 -1.55
CA ALA A 106 -0.60 -16.45 -2.65
C ALA A 106 -0.44 -17.88 -2.09
N ALA A 107 0.44 -18.06 -1.11
CA ALA A 107 0.62 -19.35 -0.43
C ALA A 107 -0.68 -19.84 0.24
N LEU A 108 -1.38 -18.95 0.98
CA LEU A 108 -2.66 -19.28 1.61
C LEU A 108 -3.71 -19.76 0.59
N TYR A 109 -3.84 -19.06 -0.53
CA TYR A 109 -4.82 -19.42 -1.55
C TYR A 109 -4.45 -20.70 -2.29
N GLN A 110 -3.16 -20.96 -2.53
CA GLN A 110 -2.71 -22.23 -3.08
C GLN A 110 -3.01 -23.41 -2.15
N GLU A 111 -2.78 -23.25 -0.84
CA GLU A 111 -3.13 -24.27 0.15
C GLU A 111 -4.64 -24.50 0.18
N LEU A 112 -5.43 -23.42 0.11
CA LEU A 112 -6.89 -23.50 0.11
C LEU A 112 -7.43 -24.23 -1.13
N ASP A 113 -6.88 -23.94 -2.30
CA ASP A 113 -7.27 -24.57 -3.57
C ASP A 113 -7.01 -26.07 -3.58
N GLN A 114 -5.94 -26.51 -2.90
CA GLN A 114 -5.59 -27.93 -2.76
C GLN A 114 -6.36 -28.66 -1.66
N LYS A 115 -7.13 -27.95 -0.81
CA LYS A 115 -7.85 -28.58 0.30
C LYS A 115 -9.10 -29.31 -0.18
N ASP A 116 -9.10 -30.62 0.04
CA ASP A 116 -10.31 -31.43 -0.11
C ASP A 116 -11.17 -31.41 1.16
N PHE A 117 -12.01 -30.37 1.26
CA PHE A 117 -12.94 -30.23 2.38
C PHE A 117 -13.97 -31.37 2.41
N TYR A 118 -14.40 -31.86 1.24
CA TYR A 118 -15.43 -32.89 1.18
C TYR A 118 -14.92 -34.20 1.75
N PHE A 119 -13.75 -34.68 1.32
CA PHE A 119 -13.17 -35.90 1.85
C PHE A 119 -12.88 -35.78 3.34
N LYS A 120 -12.35 -34.65 3.80
CA LYS A 120 -12.08 -34.41 5.23
C LYS A 120 -13.33 -34.55 6.11
N HIS A 121 -14.49 -34.12 5.63
CA HIS A 121 -15.70 -34.08 6.44
C HIS A 121 -16.63 -35.28 6.24
N PHE A 122 -16.61 -35.90 5.06
CA PHE A 122 -17.60 -36.92 4.67
C PHE A 122 -17.01 -38.30 4.38
N PHE A 123 -15.68 -38.44 4.22
CA PHE A 123 -15.04 -39.75 4.17
C PHE A 123 -14.37 -40.06 5.51
N ARG A 124 -14.79 -41.15 6.16
CA ARG A 124 -14.08 -41.73 7.32
C ARG A 124 -13.02 -42.70 6.82
N ASP A 125 -11.86 -42.70 7.46
CA ASP A 125 -10.82 -43.71 7.24
C ASP A 125 -11.45 -45.12 7.31
N GLY A 126 -11.45 -45.84 6.18
CA GLY A 126 -11.97 -47.20 6.07
C GLY A 126 -13.08 -47.45 5.03
N GLN A 127 -13.61 -46.42 4.36
CA GLN A 127 -14.46 -46.64 3.17
C GLN A 127 -13.61 -46.60 1.91
N THR A 128 -13.14 -47.78 1.49
CA THR A 128 -12.35 -48.03 0.29
C THR A 128 -12.99 -47.39 -0.94
N ARG A 129 -12.20 -46.64 -1.73
CA ARG A 129 -12.56 -46.18 -3.07
C ARG A 129 -12.97 -47.39 -3.91
N CYS A 130 -14.24 -47.49 -4.29
CA CYS A 130 -14.69 -48.35 -5.39
C CYS A 130 -14.42 -47.66 -6.73
#